data_AF-A0A2K4X2R7-F1
#
_entry.id   AF-A0A2K4X2R7-F1
#
_cell.length_a   1.000
_cell.length_b   1.000
_cell.length_c   1.000
_cell.angle_alpha   90.00
_cell.angle_beta   90.00
_cell.angle_gamma   90.00
#
_symmetry.space_group_name_H-M   'P 1'
#
loop_
_entity.id
_entity.type
_entity.pdbx_description
1 polymer ?
#
loop_
_entity_poly.entity_id
_entity_poly.type
_entity_poly.pdbx_seq_one_letter_code
_entity_poly.pdbx_strand_id
1 'polypeptide(L)'
;MKNLFDRLIDGLASEYGMPSFPAKKHEHEIYCFAFEVGVSINIYQDEFRWVYFVAEMGRVLETNVDTLRRMLHFNSFSFKKPFFTLGLSGGDVGELHAHVP
;
A
#
# COMPACT_ATOMS: atom_id res chain seq x y z
N MET A 1 18.72 4.78 18.50
CA MET A 1 18.29 5.99 17.75
C MET A 1 17.19 5.53 16.82
N LYS A 2 15.94 6.01 16.98
CA LYS A 2 14.84 5.65 16.06
C LYS A 2 15.05 6.35 14.72
N ASN A 3 15.06 5.59 13.63
CA ASN A 3 15.16 6.13 12.28
C ASN A 3 13.83 6.82 11.89
N LEU A 4 13.79 7.50 10.73
CA LEU A 4 12.58 8.21 10.30
C LEU A 4 11.38 7.27 10.08
N PHE A 5 11.64 6.04 9.64
CA PHE A 5 10.61 5.02 9.44
C PHE A 5 10.03 4.55 10.77
N ASP A 6 10.86 4.30 11.80
CA ASP A 6 10.39 3.97 13.15
C ASP A 6 9.47 5.06 13.71
N ARG A 7 9.79 6.34 13.47
CA ARG A 7 8.95 7.48 13.91
C ARG A 7 7.62 7.53 13.16
N LEU A 8 7.61 7.20 11.87
CA LEU A 8 6.39 7.08 11.09
C LEU A 8 5.48 6.00 11.68
N ILE A 9 6.03 4.80 11.92
CA ILE A 9 5.26 3.68 12.49
C ILE A 9 4.77 4.00 13.90
N ASP A 10 5.60 4.61 14.75
CA ASP A 10 5.18 5.07 16.08
C ASP A 10 3.99 6.03 16.02
N GLY A 11 4.04 7.02 15.11
CA GLY A 11 2.98 8.02 14.95
C GLY A 11 1.69 7.40 14.42
N LEU A 12 1.79 6.45 13.49
CA LEU A 12 0.64 5.69 13.02
C LEU A 12 0.06 4.82 14.14
N ALA A 13 0.92 4.18 14.94
CA ALA A 13 0.47 3.36 16.06
C ALA A 13 -0.23 4.16 17.16
N SER A 14 0.18 5.42 17.40
CA SER A 14 -0.48 6.28 18.39
C SER A 14 -1.86 6.75 17.95
N GLU A 15 -2.09 6.93 16.65
CA GLU A 15 -3.35 7.45 16.10
C GLU A 15 -4.33 6.31 15.74
N TYR A 16 -3.82 5.21 15.19
CA TYR A 16 -4.61 4.13 14.62
C TYR A 16 -4.54 2.81 15.42
N GLY A 17 -3.77 2.80 16.52
CA GLY A 17 -3.55 1.60 17.33
C GLY A 17 -2.38 0.74 16.82
N MET A 18 -2.01 -0.27 17.60
CA MET A 18 -0.82 -1.08 17.32
C MET A 18 -1.01 -1.89 16.02
N PRO A 19 -0.07 -1.82 15.06
CA PRO A 19 -0.17 -2.62 13.84
C PRO A 19 -0.03 -4.11 14.13
N SER A 20 -0.54 -4.92 13.22
CA SER A 20 -0.19 -6.33 13.14
C SER A 20 1.07 -6.52 12.30
N PHE A 21 1.68 -7.71 12.41
CA PHE A 21 2.95 -8.04 11.78
C PHE A 21 2.77 -9.23 10.84
N PRO A 22 2.39 -8.99 9.57
CA PRO A 22 2.26 -10.04 8.59
C PRO A 22 3.58 -10.80 8.38
N ALA A 23 3.46 -12.05 7.91
CA ALA A 23 4.62 -12.76 7.38
C ALA A 23 5.15 -12.04 6.13
N LYS A 24 6.48 -12.03 5.97
CA LYS A 24 7.13 -11.43 4.81
C LYS A 24 6.66 -12.09 3.53
N LYS A 25 6.22 -11.29 2.56
CA LYS A 25 5.69 -11.77 1.28
C LYS A 25 6.63 -11.46 0.12
N HIS A 26 7.40 -10.39 0.21
CA HIS A 26 8.24 -9.91 -0.90
C HIS A 26 9.72 -10.26 -0.68
N GLU A 27 10.42 -10.50 -1.78
CA GLU A 27 11.88 -10.56 -1.78
C GLU A 27 12.43 -9.20 -1.30
N HIS A 28 13.46 -9.23 -0.45
CA HIS A 28 14.09 -8.05 0.16
C HIS A 28 13.26 -7.29 1.21
N GLU A 29 12.09 -7.79 1.60
CA GLU A 29 11.29 -7.19 2.66
C GLU A 29 11.99 -7.29 4.02
N ILE A 30 12.25 -6.15 4.66
CA ILE A 30 12.85 -6.10 6.00
C ILE A 30 11.76 -6.03 7.07
N TYR A 31 10.78 -5.14 6.90
CA TYR A 31 9.69 -4.90 7.83
C TYR A 31 8.37 -4.84 7.08
N CYS A 32 7.29 -5.31 7.71
CA CYS A 32 5.92 -5.10 7.26
C CYS A 32 5.00 -4.91 8.46
N PHE A 33 4.18 -3.86 8.39
CA PHE A 33 3.21 -3.47 9.39
C PHE A 33 1.86 -3.34 8.72
N ALA A 34 0.83 -3.96 9.28
CA ALA A 34 -0.53 -3.87 8.76
C ALA A 34 -1.41 -3.10 9.73
N PHE A 35 -2.06 -2.07 9.21
CA PHE A 35 -3.04 -1.23 9.90
C PHE A 35 -4.43 -1.49 9.33
N GLU A 36 -5.39 -1.76 10.20
CA GLU A 36 -6.79 -2.00 9.83
C GLU A 36 -7.63 -0.78 10.23
N VAL A 37 -7.88 0.12 9.27
CA VAL A 37 -8.61 1.38 9.49
C VAL A 37 -9.77 1.49 8.52
N GLY A 38 -10.71 0.55 8.60
CA GLY A 38 -11.80 0.39 7.62
C GLY A 38 -11.36 -0.20 6.27
N VAL A 39 -10.07 -0.06 5.95
CA VAL A 39 -9.34 -0.74 4.86
C VAL A 39 -8.02 -1.29 5.43
N SER A 40 -7.52 -2.37 4.83
CA SER A 40 -6.23 -2.94 5.21
C SER A 40 -5.11 -2.19 4.51
N ILE A 41 -4.20 -1.59 5.28
CA ILE A 41 -3.03 -0.87 4.76
C ILE A 41 -1.76 -1.54 5.27
N ASN A 42 -1.03 -2.16 4.35
CA ASN A 42 0.29 -2.71 4.60
C ASN A 42 1.36 -1.67 4.30
N ILE A 43 2.25 -1.44 5.26
CA ILE A 43 3.40 -0.56 5.14
C ILE A 43 4.64 -1.42 5.31
N TYR A 44 5.44 -1.55 4.26
CA TYR A 44 6.67 -2.34 4.31
C TYR A 44 7.89 -1.54 3.86
N GLN A 45 9.04 -1.95 4.37
CA GLN A 45 10.34 -1.38 4.02
C GLN A 45 11.23 -2.47 3.42
N ASP A 46 11.88 -2.17 2.31
CA ASP A 46 12.85 -3.07 1.67
C ASP A 46 14.31 -2.81 2.13
N GLU A 47 15.22 -3.69 1.69
CA GLU A 47 16.66 -3.56 1.99
C GLU A 47 17.33 -2.34 1.35
N PHE A 48 16.72 -1.77 0.33
CA PHE A 48 17.16 -0.56 -0.36
C PHE A 48 16.59 0.72 0.24
N ARG A 49 15.90 0.60 1.40
CA ARG A 49 15.28 1.67 2.19
C ARG A 49 14.04 2.31 1.57
N TRP A 50 13.47 1.73 0.52
CA TRP A 50 12.16 2.18 0.04
C TRP A 50 11.07 1.78 1.03
N VAL A 51 10.13 2.70 1.21
CA VAL A 51 8.91 2.48 1.97
C VAL A 51 7.75 2.38 1.01
N TYR A 52 6.98 1.31 1.15
CA TYR A 52 5.83 1.00 0.33
C TYR A 52 4.57 1.07 1.17
N PHE A 53 3.51 1.60 0.57
CA PHE A 53 2.17 1.66 1.12
C PHE A 53 1.25 0.91 0.18
N VAL A 54 0.56 -0.12 0.69
CA VAL A 54 -0.35 -0.96 -0.07
C VAL A 54 -1.68 -1.02 0.64
N ALA A 55 -2.71 -0.44 0.03
CA ALA A 55 -4.07 -0.47 0.55
C ALA A 55 -4.92 -1.45 -0.25
N GLU A 56 -5.57 -2.39 0.44
CA GLU A 56 -6.57 -3.28 -0.14
C GLU A 56 -7.93 -2.57 -0.13
N MET A 57 -8.47 -2.30 -1.32
CA MET A 57 -9.74 -1.58 -1.53
C MET A 57 -10.95 -2.53 -1.55
N GLY A 58 -10.71 -3.84 -1.48
CA GLY A 58 -11.72 -4.90 -1.53
C GLY A 58 -11.98 -5.45 -2.92
N ARG A 59 -12.99 -6.32 -3.03
CA ARG A 59 -13.31 -7.02 -4.28
C ARG A 59 -14.04 -6.14 -5.29
N VAL A 60 -13.60 -6.22 -6.54
CA VAL A 60 -14.27 -5.63 -7.69
C VAL A 60 -15.42 -6.54 -8.11
N LEU A 61 -16.66 -6.06 -7.90
CA LEU A 61 -17.87 -6.83 -8.18
C LEU A 61 -18.19 -6.95 -9.68
N GLU A 62 -17.72 -5.99 -10.49
CA GLU A 62 -17.99 -5.94 -11.92
C GLU A 62 -16.73 -5.56 -12.71
N THR A 63 -16.25 -6.48 -13.54
CA THR A 63 -15.02 -6.34 -14.33
C THR A 63 -15.31 -6.17 -15.83
N ASN A 64 -16.30 -5.36 -16.17
CA ASN A 64 -16.53 -5.03 -17.57
C ASN A 64 -15.37 -4.17 -18.14
N VAL A 65 -15.15 -4.26 -19.45
CA VAL A 65 -14.00 -3.62 -20.14
C VAL A 65 -13.96 -2.11 -19.91
N ASP A 66 -15.10 -1.44 -19.85
CA ASP A 66 -15.17 0.00 -19.65
C ASP A 66 -14.76 0.40 -18.22
N THR A 67 -15.15 -0.39 -17.22
CA THR A 67 -14.75 -0.20 -15.82
C THR A 67 -13.25 -0.39 -15.66
N LEU A 68 -12.70 -1.46 -16.22
CA LEU A 68 -11.25 -1.71 -16.19
C LEU A 68 -10.46 -0.63 -16.93
N ARG A 69 -10.96 -0.13 -18.06
CA ARG A 69 -10.34 0.98 -18.79
C ARG A 69 -10.34 2.27 -17.96
N ARG A 70 -11.43 2.58 -17.26
CA ARG A 70 -11.51 3.73 -16.34
C ARG A 70 -10.57 3.56 -15.15
N MET A 71 -10.47 2.36 -14.58
CA MET A 71 -9.51 2.07 -13.51
C MET A 71 -8.07 2.33 -13.97
N LEU A 72 -7.68 1.81 -15.13
CA LEU A 72 -6.35 2.06 -15.70
C LEU A 72 -6.10 3.54 -16.00
N HIS A 73 -7.14 4.30 -16.36
CA HIS A 73 -7.00 5.73 -16.62
C HIS A 73 -6.56 6.53 -15.37
N PHE A 74 -6.84 6.05 -14.15
CA PHE A 74 -6.33 6.70 -12.93
C PHE A 74 -4.81 6.64 -12.81
N ASN A 75 -4.16 5.70 -13.50
CA ASN A 75 -2.70 5.59 -13.57
C ASN A 75 -2.09 6.48 -14.67
N SER A 76 -2.85 7.40 -15.26
CA SER A 76 -2.32 8.34 -16.24
C SER A 76 -1.18 9.17 -15.64
N PHE A 77 -0.12 9.33 -16.41
CA PHE A 77 1.08 10.05 -15.99
C PHE A 77 0.75 11.45 -15.45
N SER A 78 1.34 11.81 -14.32
CA SER A 78 1.28 13.17 -13.78
C SER A 78 2.51 13.46 -12.90
N PHE A 79 2.79 14.74 -12.66
CA PHE A 79 3.85 15.16 -11.74
C PHE A 79 3.41 15.16 -10.25
N LYS A 80 2.25 14.59 -9.92
CA LYS A 80 1.75 14.55 -8.53
C LYS A 80 2.62 13.62 -7.69
N LYS A 81 2.96 14.05 -6.46
CA LYS A 81 3.72 13.27 -5.49
C LYS A 81 2.95 13.19 -4.15
N PRO A 82 2.93 12.02 -3.49
CA PRO A 82 3.32 10.71 -4.02
C PRO A 82 2.38 10.25 -5.15
N PHE A 83 2.90 9.48 -6.10
CA PHE A 83 2.09 8.89 -7.16
C PHE A 83 1.48 7.59 -6.65
N PHE A 84 0.16 7.44 -6.81
CA PHE A 84 -0.56 6.24 -6.45
C PHE A 84 -0.89 5.43 -7.69
N THR A 85 -0.55 4.16 -7.66
CA THR A 85 -0.87 3.19 -8.71
C THR A 85 -2.03 2.34 -8.26
N LEU A 86 -3.11 2.35 -9.03
CA LEU A 86 -4.27 1.48 -8.86
C LEU A 86 -4.06 0.18 -9.65
N GLY A 87 -4.22 -0.96 -9.00
CA GLY A 87 -4.05 -2.29 -9.58
C GLY A 87 -5.16 -3.27 -9.17
N LEU A 88 -5.04 -4.49 -9.69
CA LEU A 88 -5.84 -5.63 -9.29
C LEU A 88 -4.91 -6.76 -8.84
N SER A 89 -5.10 -7.23 -7.62
CA SER A 89 -4.43 -8.39 -7.04
C SER A 89 -5.31 -9.63 -7.20
N GLY A 90 -4.70 -10.74 -7.62
CA GLY A 90 -5.42 -11.98 -7.93
C GLY A 90 -6.46 -11.90 -9.06
N GLY A 91 -6.63 -10.74 -9.69
CA GLY A 91 -7.59 -10.48 -10.76
C GLY A 91 -8.92 -9.88 -10.32
N ASP A 92 -9.24 -9.85 -9.02
CA ASP A 92 -10.53 -9.40 -8.49
C ASP A 92 -10.45 -8.51 -7.25
N VAL A 93 -9.28 -8.33 -6.62
CA VAL A 93 -9.11 -7.45 -5.46
C VAL A 93 -8.44 -6.15 -5.89
N GLY A 94 -9.11 -5.00 -5.67
CA GLY A 94 -8.52 -3.69 -5.94
C GLY A 94 -7.42 -3.37 -4.94
N GLU A 95 -6.25 -2.96 -5.43
CA GLU A 95 -5.14 -2.51 -4.58
C GLU A 95 -4.63 -1.14 -5.02
N LEU A 96 -4.28 -0.30 -4.06
CA LEU A 96 -3.65 1.00 -4.29
C LEU A 96 -2.25 0.99 -3.68
N HIS A 97 -1.24 1.29 -4.51
CA HIS A 97 0.16 1.23 -4.10
C HIS A 97 0.83 2.60 -4.27
N ALA A 98 1.69 2.95 -3.33
CA ALA A 98 2.66 4.02 -3.48
C ALA A 98 4.00 3.59 -2.88
N HIS A 99 5.10 4.11 -3.40
CA HIS A 99 6.42 3.88 -2.84
C HIS A 99 7.23 5.18 -2.81
N VAL A 100 8.03 5.34 -1.76
CA VAL A 100 8.89 6.51 -1.54
C VAL A 100 10.27 6.04 -1.06
N PRO A 101 11.35 6.69 -1.51
CA PRO A 101 12.70 6.39 -1.02
C PRO A 101 12.94 6.93 0.40
#